data_AF-A0A5P9QBP0-F1
#
_entry.id   AF-A0A5P9QBP0-F1
#
_cell.length_a   1.000
_cell.length_b   1.000
_cell.length_c   1.000
_cell.angle_alpha   90.00
_cell.angle_beta   90.00
_cell.angle_gamma   90.00
#
_symmetry.space_group_name_H-M   'P 1'
#
loop_
_entity.id
_entity.type
_entity.pdbx_description
1 polymer ?
#
loop_
_entity_poly.entity_id
_entity_poly.type
_entity_poly.pdbx_seq_one_letter_code
_entity_poly.pdbx_strand_id
1 'polypeptide(L)'
;MKTVLNVLWLVLSGFWLALGYVAAGIVCCILIVTIPFGIASFRIAGYALWPFGRTIVDKPGAGAGSVIGNVVWIVFAGIWLAIGHVVSGIALCVTIIGIPFGIANFKMVPISLVPLGKDIVSTDALRQPYPAGYPYPPQR
;
A
#
# COMPACT_ATOMS: atom_id res chain seq x y z
N MET A 1 11.45 15.00 -10.17
CA MET A 1 11.16 15.10 -8.72
C MET A 1 10.76 13.77 -8.07
N LYS A 2 9.89 12.94 -8.69
CA LYS A 2 9.43 11.65 -8.13
C LYS A 2 10.59 10.73 -7.68
N THR A 3 11.66 10.60 -8.47
CA THR A 3 12.82 9.73 -8.16
C THR A 3 13.54 10.12 -6.88
N VAL A 4 13.82 11.42 -6.68
CA VAL A 4 14.54 11.91 -5.49
C VAL A 4 13.74 11.61 -4.21
N LEU A 5 12.44 11.88 -4.23
CA LEU A 5 11.55 11.57 -3.10
C LEU A 5 11.51 10.07 -2.80
N ASN A 6 11.48 9.21 -3.82
CA ASN A 6 11.49 7.77 -3.64
C ASN A 6 12.84 7.27 -3.06
N VAL A 7 13.96 7.82 -3.51
CA VAL A 7 15.29 7.47 -2.96
C VAL A 7 15.40 7.86 -1.49
N LEU A 8 15.00 9.08 -1.13
CA LEU A 8 15.00 9.53 0.27
C LEU A 8 14.06 8.66 1.12
N TRP A 9 12.86 8.38 0.60
CA TRP A 9 11.90 7.51 1.26
C TRP A 9 12.42 6.10 1.50
N LEU A 10 13.10 5.50 0.52
CA LEU A 10 13.66 4.14 0.62
C LEU A 10 14.57 4.02 1.84
N VAL A 11 15.45 5.01 2.03
CA VAL A 11 16.43 5.06 3.13
C VAL A 11 15.74 5.34 4.46
N LEU A 12 14.75 6.25 4.48
CA LEU A 12 14.13 6.70 5.71
C LEU A 12 13.08 5.73 6.28
N SER A 13 12.33 5.01 5.44
CA SER A 13 11.17 4.21 5.90
C SER A 13 10.71 3.13 4.93
N GLY A 14 10.78 3.38 3.63
CA GLY A 14 10.20 2.52 2.60
C GLY A 14 10.74 1.09 2.59
N PHE A 15 12.04 0.92 2.79
CA PHE A 15 12.66 -0.41 2.84
C PHE A 15 12.10 -1.28 3.97
N TRP A 16 11.99 -0.72 5.17
CA TRP A 16 11.51 -1.44 6.36
C TRP A 16 10.04 -1.85 6.23
N LEU A 17 9.20 -0.95 5.71
CA LEU A 17 7.79 -1.23 5.49
C LEU A 17 7.60 -2.29 4.41
N ALA A 18 8.34 -2.20 3.31
CA ALA A 18 8.31 -3.19 2.25
C ALA A 18 8.71 -4.58 2.76
N LEU A 19 9.74 -4.68 3.60
CA LEU A 19 10.11 -5.94 4.26
C LEU A 19 8.97 -6.50 5.12
N GLY A 20 8.25 -5.65 5.86
CA GLY A 20 7.07 -6.06 6.61
C GLY A 20 6.01 -6.71 5.72
N TYR A 21 5.70 -6.10 4.58
CA TYR A 21 4.76 -6.67 3.61
C TYR A 21 5.29 -7.94 2.94
N VAL A 22 6.58 -8.04 2.64
CA VAL A 22 7.18 -9.27 2.08
C VAL A 22 7.09 -10.39 3.10
N ALA A 23 7.43 -10.14 4.36
CA ALA A 23 7.32 -11.12 5.42
C ALA A 23 5.88 -11.61 5.60
N ALA A 24 4.91 -10.69 5.69
CA ALA A 24 3.49 -11.03 5.75
C ALA A 24 3.05 -11.84 4.52
N GLY A 25 3.55 -11.48 3.34
CA GLY A 25 3.26 -12.19 2.09
C GLY A 25 3.79 -13.63 2.08
N ILE A 26 5.03 -13.82 2.53
CA ILE A 26 5.66 -15.15 2.66
C ILE A 26 4.88 -16.02 3.64
N VAL A 27 4.52 -15.48 4.81
CA VAL A 27 3.67 -16.20 5.78
C VAL A 27 2.35 -16.62 5.15
N CYS A 28 1.69 -15.72 4.42
CA CYS A 28 0.44 -16.03 3.73
C CYS A 28 0.60 -17.12 2.66
N CYS A 29 1.75 -17.17 1.98
CA CYS A 29 2.05 -18.23 1.00
C CYS A 29 2.32 -19.57 1.67
N ILE A 30 3.03 -19.60 2.81
CA ILE A 30 3.30 -20.83 3.57
C ILE A 30 2.01 -21.48 4.07
N LEU A 31 1.03 -20.67 4.47
CA LEU A 31 -0.28 -21.16 4.92
C LEU A 31 -1.13 -21.74 3.77
N ILE A 32 -0.74 -21.56 2.50
CA ILE A 32 -1.37 -22.03 1.25
C ILE A 32 -2.79 -21.49 1.03
N VAL A 33 -3.69 -21.63 2.00
CA VAL A 33 -5.07 -21.14 1.93
C VAL A 33 -5.16 -19.61 1.82
N THR A 34 -4.10 -18.90 2.25
CA THR A 34 -4.03 -17.43 2.21
C THR A 34 -3.18 -16.88 1.05
N ILE A 35 -2.88 -17.67 0.02
CA ILE A 35 -2.10 -17.21 -1.15
C ILE A 35 -2.63 -15.88 -1.77
N PRO A 36 -3.96 -15.66 -1.92
CA PRO A 36 -4.46 -14.38 -2.46
C PRO A 36 -4.03 -13.16 -1.64
N PHE A 37 -3.94 -13.31 -0.32
CA PHE A 37 -3.45 -12.26 0.59
C PHE A 37 -1.95 -12.03 0.40
N GLY A 38 -1.18 -13.10 0.20
CA GLY A 38 0.24 -13.01 -0.07
C GLY A 38 0.54 -12.18 -1.32
N ILE A 39 -0.18 -12.44 -2.41
CA ILE A 39 -0.07 -11.69 -3.66
C ILE A 39 -0.40 -10.21 -3.45
N ALA A 40 -1.49 -9.92 -2.72
CA ALA A 40 -1.86 -8.54 -2.41
C ALA A 40 -0.79 -7.83 -1.56
N SER A 41 -0.21 -8.54 -0.58
CA SER A 41 0.87 -8.04 0.26
C SER A 41 2.13 -7.73 -0.54
N PHE A 42 2.58 -8.63 -1.42
CA PHE A 42 3.76 -8.41 -2.26
C PHE A 42 3.59 -7.22 -3.21
N ARG A 43 2.39 -7.05 -3.77
CA ARG A 43 2.07 -5.86 -4.57
C ARG A 43 2.22 -4.57 -3.75
N ILE A 44 1.75 -4.58 -2.50
CA ILE A 44 1.89 -3.42 -1.60
C ILE A 44 3.33 -3.26 -1.13
N ALA A 45 4.11 -4.32 -0.97
CA ALA A 45 5.55 -4.22 -0.74
C ALA A 45 6.24 -3.46 -1.88
N GLY A 46 5.90 -3.83 -3.12
CA GLY A 46 6.33 -3.10 -4.30
C GLY A 46 5.91 -1.63 -4.27
N TYR A 47 4.70 -1.32 -3.77
CA TYR A 47 4.23 0.05 -3.57
C TYR A 47 5.01 0.81 -2.49
N ALA A 48 5.24 0.16 -1.35
CA ALA A 48 5.98 0.68 -0.21
C ALA A 48 7.44 0.97 -0.54
N LEU A 49 8.07 0.30 -1.51
CA LEU A 49 9.41 0.65 -1.95
C LEU A 49 9.46 1.97 -2.74
N TRP A 50 8.39 2.35 -3.44
CA TRP A 50 8.43 3.46 -4.42
C TRP A 50 7.11 4.24 -4.53
N PRO A 51 6.57 4.80 -3.43
CA PRO A 51 5.17 5.23 -3.37
C PRO A 51 4.88 6.46 -4.26
N PHE A 52 5.86 7.32 -4.52
CA PHE A 52 5.60 8.58 -5.23
C PHE A 52 5.45 8.37 -6.74
N GLY A 53 4.38 8.94 -7.30
CA GLY A 53 4.00 8.75 -8.70
C GLY A 53 3.08 7.55 -8.95
N ARG A 54 2.61 6.90 -7.87
CA ARG A 54 1.63 5.83 -7.92
C ARG A 54 0.44 6.16 -7.01
N THR A 55 -0.72 5.65 -7.38
CA THR A 55 -1.96 5.84 -6.64
C THR A 55 -2.74 4.53 -6.56
N ILE A 56 -3.59 4.45 -5.54
CA ILE A 56 -4.47 3.32 -5.31
C ILE A 56 -5.82 3.62 -5.96
N VAL A 57 -6.34 2.66 -6.71
CA VAL A 57 -7.66 2.69 -7.34
C VAL A 57 -8.43 1.43 -6.96
N ASP A 58 -9.76 1.50 -7.08
CA ASP A 58 -10.62 0.33 -6.92
C ASP A 58 -10.50 -0.61 -8.11
N LYS A 59 -10.35 -1.90 -7.82
CA LYS A 59 -10.24 -2.94 -8.84
C LYS A 59 -11.63 -3.26 -9.41
N PRO A 60 -11.82 -3.22 -10.74
CA PRO A 60 -13.07 -3.62 -11.37
C PRO A 60 -13.43 -5.07 -11.01
N GLY A 61 -14.69 -5.32 -10.65
CA GLY A 61 -15.16 -6.65 -10.27
C GLY A 61 -14.78 -7.09 -8.86
N ALA A 62 -14.18 -6.23 -8.04
CA ALA A 62 -14.07 -6.48 -6.60
C ALA A 62 -15.47 -6.54 -5.97
N GLY A 63 -15.83 -7.72 -5.45
CA GLY A 63 -17.13 -7.97 -4.83
C GLY A 63 -17.02 -8.43 -3.37
N ALA A 64 -18.08 -9.05 -2.86
CA ALA A 64 -18.18 -9.51 -1.47
C ALA A 64 -16.99 -10.35 -0.98
N GLY A 65 -16.39 -11.17 -1.85
CA GLY A 65 -15.20 -11.96 -1.50
C GLY A 65 -14.00 -11.11 -1.05
N SER A 66 -13.82 -9.91 -1.63
CA SER A 66 -12.76 -8.98 -1.20
C SER A 66 -13.02 -8.39 0.19
N VAL A 67 -14.29 -8.12 0.52
CA VAL A 67 -14.70 -7.63 1.83
C VAL A 67 -14.45 -8.69 2.89
N ILE A 68 -14.94 -9.92 2.65
CA ILE A 68 -14.76 -11.05 3.58
C ILE A 68 -13.27 -11.33 3.80
N GLY A 69 -12.48 -11.37 2.72
CA GLY A 69 -11.05 -11.56 2.85
C GLY A 69 -10.38 -10.43 3.64
N ASN A 70 -10.75 -9.17 3.40
CA ASN A 70 -10.18 -8.04 4.13
C ASN A 70 -10.46 -8.12 5.64
N VAL A 71 -11.60 -8.65 6.08
CA VAL A 71 -11.88 -8.89 7.51
C VAL A 71 -10.85 -9.84 8.10
N VAL A 72 -10.58 -10.96 7.43
CA VAL A 72 -9.56 -11.94 7.85
C VAL A 72 -8.18 -11.27 7.86
N TRP A 73 -7.82 -10.57 6.80
CA TRP A 73 -6.54 -9.90 6.66
C TRP A 73 -6.27 -8.90 7.79
N ILE A 74 -7.24 -8.06 8.15
CA ILE A 74 -7.09 -7.03 9.19
C ILE A 74 -6.61 -7.65 10.50
N VAL A 75 -7.18 -8.79 10.88
CA VAL A 75 -6.87 -9.48 12.14
C VAL A 75 -5.46 -10.06 12.13
N PHE A 76 -5.05 -10.70 11.03
CA PHE A 76 -3.80 -11.46 10.99
C PHE A 76 -2.57 -10.65 10.58
N ALA A 77 -2.72 -9.63 9.71
CA ALA A 77 -1.59 -8.89 9.15
C ALA A 77 -1.86 -7.39 9.00
N GLY A 78 -3.06 -7.01 8.57
CA GLY A 78 -3.38 -5.63 8.19
C GLY A 78 -3.19 -4.62 9.31
N ILE A 79 -3.63 -4.94 10.54
CA ILE A 79 -3.49 -4.03 11.69
C ILE A 79 -2.03 -3.81 12.06
N TRP A 80 -1.21 -4.86 12.02
CA TRP A 80 0.21 -4.79 12.37
C TRP A 80 0.99 -3.93 11.37
N LEU A 81 0.72 -4.10 10.08
CA LEU A 81 1.33 -3.29 9.01
C LEU A 81 0.85 -1.84 9.08
N ALA A 82 -0.44 -1.62 9.34
CA ALA A 82 -1.00 -0.28 9.54
C ALA A 82 -0.38 0.46 10.73
N ILE A 83 -0.17 -0.23 11.86
CA ILE A 83 0.56 0.31 13.01
C ILE A 83 1.99 0.66 12.61
N GLY A 84 2.68 -0.21 11.86
CA GLY A 84 4.01 0.08 11.34
C GLY A 84 4.07 1.38 10.53
N HIS A 85 3.07 1.62 9.68
CA HIS A 85 2.91 2.88 8.95
C HIS A 85 2.64 4.08 9.86
N VAL A 86 1.74 3.95 10.84
CA VAL A 86 1.40 5.04 11.75
C VAL A 86 2.61 5.43 12.61
N VAL A 87 3.30 4.44 13.20
CA VAL A 87 4.48 4.66 14.03
C VAL A 87 5.61 5.28 13.22
N SER A 88 5.92 4.73 12.04
CA SER A 88 6.93 5.30 11.14
C SER A 88 6.56 6.71 10.70
N GLY A 89 5.29 6.95 10.42
CA GLY A 89 4.79 8.26 10.02
C GLY A 89 4.94 9.31 11.11
N ILE A 90 4.57 8.98 12.35
CA ILE A 90 4.75 9.85 13.52
C ILE A 90 6.24 10.13 13.74
N ALA A 91 7.09 9.10 13.73
CA ALA A 91 8.53 9.26 13.93
C ALA A 91 9.17 10.21 12.89
N LEU A 92 8.75 10.11 11.63
CA LEU A 92 9.21 11.02 10.57
C LEU A 92 8.69 12.45 10.79
N CYS A 93 7.43 12.62 11.18
CA CYS A 93 6.85 13.95 11.42
C CYS A 93 7.57 14.73 12.53
N VAL A 94 8.16 14.06 13.52
CA VAL A 94 8.94 14.71 14.59
C VAL A 94 10.13 15.51 14.04
N THR A 95 10.69 15.10 12.90
CA THR A 95 11.89 15.73 12.34
C THR A 95 11.62 17.01 11.53
N ILE A 96 10.35 17.44 11.40
CA ILE A 96 9.84 18.53 10.52
C ILE A 96 10.11 18.28 9.03
N ILE A 97 11.37 18.05 8.64
CA ILE A 97 11.81 17.65 7.30
C ILE A 97 11.14 16.34 6.87
N GLY A 98 10.85 15.44 7.83
CA GLY A 98 10.20 14.17 7.59
C GLY A 98 8.69 14.22 7.35
N ILE A 99 8.02 15.36 7.60
CA ILE A 99 6.56 15.53 7.43
C ILE A 99 6.03 15.02 6.07
N PRO A 100 6.60 15.36 4.90
CA PRO A 100 6.13 14.82 3.62
C PRO A 100 6.16 13.29 3.55
N PHE A 101 7.16 12.65 4.16
CA PHE A 101 7.27 11.20 4.24
C PHE A 101 6.32 10.60 5.29
N GLY A 102 6.08 11.30 6.39
CA GLY A 102 5.05 10.93 7.36
C GLY A 102 3.65 10.90 6.73
N ILE A 103 3.33 11.91 5.91
CA ILE A 103 2.09 11.95 5.14
C ILE A 103 2.00 10.78 4.15
N ALA A 104 3.11 10.41 3.49
CA ALA A 104 3.14 9.24 2.62
C ALA A 104 2.82 7.94 3.39
N ASN A 105 3.36 7.79 4.59
CA ASN A 105 3.05 6.68 5.50
C ASN A 105 1.55 6.61 5.83
N PHE A 106 0.95 7.72 6.27
CA PHE A 106 -0.48 7.74 6.59
C PHE A 106 -1.38 7.47 5.38
N LYS A 107 -0.97 7.90 4.18
CA LYS A 107 -1.68 7.59 2.93
C LYS A 107 -1.70 6.10 2.60
N MET A 108 -0.75 5.33 3.11
CA MET A 108 -0.66 3.87 2.90
C MET A 108 -1.43 3.06 3.94
N VAL A 109 -1.88 3.68 5.05
CA VAL A 109 -2.64 2.98 6.10
C VAL A 109 -3.92 2.32 5.55
N PRO A 110 -4.77 2.99 4.75
CA PRO A 110 -5.98 2.35 4.24
C PRO A 110 -5.70 1.10 3.39
N ILE A 111 -4.72 1.16 2.49
CA ILE A 111 -4.37 0.00 1.65
C ILE A 111 -3.73 -1.14 2.47
N SER A 112 -3.09 -0.82 3.59
CA SER A 112 -2.57 -1.82 4.55
C SER A 112 -3.69 -2.60 5.21
N LEU A 113 -4.81 -1.93 5.54
CA LEU A 113 -5.95 -2.54 6.20
C LEU A 113 -6.83 -3.31 5.21
N VAL A 114 -7.06 -2.77 4.02
CA VAL A 114 -7.97 -3.35 3.02
C VAL A 114 -7.26 -3.57 1.68
N PRO A 115 -6.32 -4.53 1.58
CA PRO A 115 -5.51 -4.73 0.40
C PRO A 115 -6.27 -5.37 -0.77
N LEU A 116 -7.30 -6.18 -0.49
CA LEU A 116 -8.06 -6.87 -1.52
C LEU A 116 -9.03 -5.91 -2.21
N GLY A 117 -9.20 -6.09 -3.53
CA GLY A 117 -10.10 -5.25 -4.33
C GLY A 117 -9.52 -3.89 -4.70
N LYS A 118 -8.23 -3.67 -4.48
CA LYS A 118 -7.50 -2.45 -4.87
C LYS A 118 -6.45 -2.78 -5.91
N ASP A 119 -6.11 -1.83 -6.77
CA ASP A 119 -4.96 -1.89 -7.67
C ASP A 119 -4.10 -0.63 -7.52
N ILE A 120 -2.83 -0.75 -7.87
CA ILE A 120 -1.82 0.30 -7.71
C ILE A 120 -1.33 0.68 -9.09
N VAL A 121 -1.69 1.88 -9.54
CA VAL A 121 -1.44 2.36 -10.90
C VAL A 121 -0.53 3.59 -10.88
N SER A 122 0.13 3.85 -12.01
CA SER A 122 0.87 5.11 -12.19
C SER A 122 -0.10 6.29 -12.18
N THR A 123 0.26 7.38 -11.51
CA THR A 123 -0.51 8.63 -11.55
C THR A 123 -0.57 9.20 -12.98
N ASP A 124 0.43 8.92 -13.82
CA ASP A 124 0.45 9.41 -15.21
C ASP A 124 -0.57 8.66 -16.09
N ALA A 125 -0.93 7.42 -15.72
CA ALA A 125 -2.00 6.67 -16.39
C ALA A 125 -3.39 7.31 -16.21
N LEU A 126 -3.53 8.21 -15.24
CA LEU A 126 -4.76 9.00 -15.04
C LEU A 126 -4.86 10.22 -15.98
N ARG A 127 -3.78 10.56 -16.70
CA ARG A 127 -3.74 11.69 -17.65
C ARG A 127 -4.04 11.30 -19.11
N GLN A 128 -3.94 10.02 -19.44
CA GLN A 128 -4.32 9.46 -20.74
C GLN A 128 -5.74 8.87 -20.65
N PRO A 129 -6.46 8.54 -21.75
CA PRO A 129 -7.82 8.04 -21.62
C PRO A 129 -7.85 6.87 -20.64
N TYR A 130 -8.60 7.08 -19.56
CA TYR A 130 -8.60 6.24 -18.38
C TYR A 130 -8.89 4.78 -18.76
N PRO A 131 -8.11 3.79 -18.29
CA PRO A 131 -8.29 2.40 -18.70
C PRO A 131 -9.74 1.95 -18.50
N ALA A 132 -10.34 1.44 -19.59
CA ALA A 132 -11.75 1.07 -19.62
C ALA A 132 -12.11 0.09 -18.49
N GLY A 133 -13.23 0.36 -17.81
CA GLY A 133 -13.75 -0.48 -16.72
C GLY A 133 -13.30 -0.08 -15.31
N TYR A 134 -12.33 0.82 -15.14
CA TYR A 134 -11.99 1.37 -13.82
C TYR A 134 -12.96 2.49 -13.41
N PRO A 135 -13.27 2.66 -12.11
CA PRO A 135 -13.96 3.85 -11.59
C PRO A 135 -13.02 5.05 -11.57
N TYR A 136 -13.45 6.24 -11.99
CA TYR A 136 -12.58 7.44 -12.00
C TYR A 136 -11.95 7.68 -10.62
N PRO A 137 -10.64 8.01 -10.55
CA PRO A 137 -10.01 8.34 -9.28
C PRO A 137 -10.74 9.54 -8.64
N PRO A 138 -10.93 9.55 -7.31
CA PRO A 138 -11.53 10.69 -6.63
C PRO A 138 -10.72 11.96 -6.92
N GLN A 139 -11.39 13.02 -7.36
CA GLN A 139 -10.80 14.34 -7.56
C GLN A 139 -10.42 14.87 -6.17
N ARG A 140 -9.14 14.78 -5.81
CA ARG A 140 -8.58 15.31 -4.56
C ARG A 140 -8.01 16.70 -4.77
#